data_AF-A0A924RBK0-F1
#
_entry.id   AF-A0A924RBK0-F1
#
_cell.length_a   1.000
_cell.length_b   1.000
_cell.length_c   1.000
_cell.angle_alpha   90.00
_cell.angle_beta   90.00
_cell.angle_gamma   90.00
#
_symmetry.space_group_name_H-M   'P 1'
#
loop_
_entity.id
_entity.type
_entity.pdbx_description
1 polymer ?
#
loop_
_entity_poly.entity_id
_entity_poly.type
_entity_poly.pdbx_seq_one_letter_code
_entity_poly.pdbx_strand_id
1 'polypeptide(L)'
;MAVDGPSGSGKTSLADDIAKASGATLLHLDDLYPGWHGLAATPPMVARGVLDAIAAGDTGTVRRWSWVRHRPGPELHVAPAPL
;
A
#
# COMPACT_ATOMS: atom_id res chain seq x y z
N MET A 1 -9.25 -5.01 3.48
CA MET A 1 -10.11 -4.80 2.29
C MET A 1 -9.25 -4.31 1.14
N ALA A 2 -9.53 -4.72 -0.10
CA ALA A 2 -8.82 -4.24 -1.30
C ALA A 2 -9.81 -3.54 -2.25
N VAL A 3 -9.37 -2.48 -2.93
CA VAL A 3 -10.16 -1.70 -3.90
C VAL A 3 -9.37 -1.63 -5.21
N ASP A 4 -9.94 -2.09 -6.33
CA ASP A 4 -9.27 -2.17 -7.64
C ASP A 4 -10.15 -1.62 -8.79
N GLY A 5 -9.53 -1.11 -9.87
CA GLY A 5 -10.18 -0.61 -11.08
C GLY A 5 -9.29 0.32 -11.93
N PRO A 6 -9.77 0.81 -13.09
CA PRO A 6 -8.95 1.56 -14.05
C PRO A 6 -8.54 2.97 -13.57
N SER A 7 -7.35 3.46 -13.95
CA SER A 7 -6.85 4.79 -13.57
C SER A 7 -7.87 5.91 -13.88
N GLY A 8 -8.10 6.83 -12.95
CA GLY A 8 -9.06 7.93 -13.11
C GLY A 8 -10.51 7.63 -12.69
N SER A 9 -10.83 6.40 -12.25
CA SER A 9 -12.21 6.02 -11.87
C SER A 9 -12.68 6.46 -10.47
N GLY A 10 -11.95 7.35 -9.79
CA GLY A 10 -12.33 7.83 -8.45
C GLY A 10 -12.03 6.89 -7.27
N LYS A 11 -11.26 5.82 -7.47
CA LYS A 11 -10.90 4.86 -6.39
C LYS A 11 -10.10 5.47 -5.25
N THR A 12 -9.24 6.44 -5.55
CA THR A 12 -8.49 7.17 -4.51
C THR A 12 -9.47 7.89 -3.59
N SER A 13 -10.44 8.62 -4.14
CA SER A 13 -11.47 9.31 -3.36
C SER A 13 -12.35 8.34 -2.57
N LEU A 14 -12.79 7.24 -3.18
CA LEU A 14 -13.58 6.22 -2.48
C LEU A 14 -12.78 5.55 -1.35
N ALA A 15 -11.53 5.22 -1.58
CA ALA A 15 -10.66 4.60 -0.58
C ALA A 15 -10.34 5.56 0.57
N ASP A 16 -10.14 6.86 0.26
CA ASP A 16 -9.97 7.92 1.25
C ASP A 16 -11.21 8.07 2.12
N ASP A 17 -12.40 8.06 1.52
CA ASP A 17 -13.67 8.20 2.25
C ASP A 17 -13.93 6.98 3.14
N ILE A 18 -13.63 5.77 2.66
CA ILE A 18 -13.71 4.54 3.47
C ILE A 18 -12.71 4.60 4.62
N ALA A 19 -11.47 5.00 4.38
CA ALA A 19 -10.44 5.12 5.42
C ALA A 19 -10.85 6.13 6.49
N LYS A 20 -11.38 7.30 6.09
CA LYS A 20 -11.90 8.31 7.03
C LYS A 20 -13.08 7.80 7.83
N ALA A 21 -14.03 7.12 7.20
CA ALA A 21 -15.23 6.62 7.86
C ALA A 21 -14.96 5.45 8.82
N SER A 22 -13.93 4.65 8.54
CA SER A 22 -13.61 3.44 9.32
C SER A 22 -12.40 3.58 10.25
N GLY A 23 -11.62 4.65 10.14
CA GLY A 23 -10.33 4.78 10.81
C GLY A 23 -9.25 3.85 10.25
N ALA A 24 -9.49 3.19 9.11
CA ALA A 24 -8.54 2.25 8.52
C ALA A 24 -7.31 2.95 7.93
N THR A 25 -6.16 2.27 7.99
CA THR A 25 -4.94 2.73 7.32
C THR A 25 -5.02 2.44 5.82
N LEU A 26 -4.81 3.47 4.99
CA LEU A 26 -4.83 3.35 3.53
C LEU A 26 -3.41 3.20 2.98
N LEU A 27 -3.19 2.15 2.18
CA LEU A 27 -1.94 1.89 1.48
C LEU A 27 -2.20 1.83 -0.04
N HIS A 28 -1.60 2.76 -0.79
CA HIS A 28 -1.67 2.76 -2.25
C HIS A 28 -0.59 1.85 -2.85
N LEU A 29 -0.97 0.81 -3.59
CA LEU A 29 -0.02 -0.12 -4.20
C LEU A 29 0.78 0.50 -5.35
N ASP A 30 0.22 1.52 -6.01
CA ASP A 30 0.89 2.23 -7.11
C ASP A 30 2.19 2.94 -6.68
N ASP A 31 2.28 3.30 -5.40
CA ASP A 31 3.49 3.87 -4.79
C ASP A 31 4.60 2.84 -4.59
N LEU A 32 4.30 1.55 -4.74
CA LEU A 32 5.19 0.44 -4.39
C LEU A 32 5.71 -0.31 -5.61
N TYR A 33 5.06 -0.21 -6.78
CA TYR A 33 5.43 -0.97 -7.97
C TYR A 33 6.85 -0.63 -8.44
N PRO A 34 7.78 -1.61 -8.50
CA PRO A 34 9.11 -1.42 -9.08
C PRO A 34 9.07 -1.25 -10.60
N GLY A 35 8.61 -0.08 -11.07
CA GLY A 35 8.31 0.16 -12.47
C GLY A 35 7.11 -0.67 -12.97
N TRP A 36 6.83 -0.56 -14.27
CA TRP A 36 5.69 -1.22 -14.91
C TRP A 36 5.75 -2.76 -14.88
N HIS A 37 6.94 -3.33 -14.79
CA HIS A 37 7.14 -4.79 -14.67
C HIS A 37 6.98 -5.30 -13.23
N GLY A 38 6.83 -4.38 -12.27
CA GLY A 38 6.76 -4.67 -10.84
C GLY A 38 5.39 -5.09 -10.32
N LEU A 39 4.35 -5.10 -11.16
CA LEU A 39 2.97 -5.40 -10.76
C LEU A 39 2.84 -6.78 -10.11
N ALA A 40 3.44 -7.82 -10.69
CA ALA A 40 3.37 -9.17 -10.14
C ALA A 40 4.20 -9.35 -8.86
N ALA A 41 5.27 -8.57 -8.69
CA ALA A 41 6.17 -8.66 -7.54
C ALA A 41 5.64 -7.94 -6.30
N THR A 42 4.69 -7.02 -6.47
CA THR A 42 4.27 -6.11 -5.40
C THR A 42 3.28 -6.74 -4.41
N PRO A 43 2.27 -7.52 -4.83
CA PRO A 43 1.40 -8.24 -3.88
C PRO A 43 2.17 -9.15 -2.91
N PRO A 44 3.11 -10.03 -3.32
CA PRO A 44 3.84 -10.86 -2.37
C PRO A 44 4.79 -10.06 -1.47
N MET A 45 5.33 -8.93 -1.95
CA MET A 45 6.13 -8.02 -1.14
C MET A 45 5.28 -7.38 -0.03
N VAL A 46 4.09 -6.89 -0.36
CA VAL A 46 3.18 -6.26 0.61
C VAL A 46 2.62 -7.28 1.59
N ALA A 47 2.28 -8.48 1.13
CA ALA A 47 1.83 -9.56 2.01
C ALA A 47 2.87 -9.83 3.11
N ARG A 48 4.12 -10.06 2.73
CA ARG A 48 5.21 -10.39 3.67
C ARG A 48 5.66 -9.22 4.53
N GLY A 49 5.80 -8.03 3.93
CA GLY A 49 6.36 -6.87 4.62
C GLY A 49 5.35 -6.10 5.47
N VAL A 50 4.07 -6.19 5.14
CA VAL A 50 3.02 -5.38 5.77
C VAL A 50 1.92 -6.24 6.37
N LEU A 51 1.29 -7.12 5.60
CA LEU A 51 0.10 -7.84 6.09
C LEU A 51 0.46 -8.85 7.18
N ASP A 52 1.55 -9.60 7.03
CA ASP A 52 2.01 -10.56 8.04
C ASP A 52 2.38 -9.86 9.36
N ALA A 53 3.01 -8.68 9.28
CA ALA A 53 3.34 -7.87 10.46
C ALA A 53 2.08 -7.33 11.15
N ILE A 54 1.13 -6.76 10.39
CA ILE A 54 -0.14 -6.26 10.95
C ILE A 54 -0.94 -7.40 11.58
N ALA A 55 -0.95 -8.60 10.97
CA ALA A 55 -1.61 -9.77 11.52
C ALA A 55 -1.01 -10.22 12.86
N ALA A 56 0.28 -9.95 13.09
CA ALA A 56 0.96 -10.17 14.37
C ALA A 56 0.77 -9.02 15.38
N GLY A 57 0.10 -7.93 15.00
CA GLY A 57 -0.03 -6.71 15.82
C GLY A 57 1.18 -5.78 15.75
N ASP A 58 2.12 -6.02 14.82
CA ASP A 58 3.33 -5.25 14.62
C ASP A 58 3.21 -4.21 13.50
N THR A 59 4.15 -3.27 13.44
CA THR A 59 4.25 -2.30 12.35
C THR A 59 4.85 -2.94 11.10
N GLY A 60 4.07 -2.94 10.01
CA GLY A 60 4.52 -3.34 8.70
C GLY A 60 5.48 -2.32 8.08
N THR A 61 6.44 -2.80 7.28
CA THR A 61 7.38 -1.94 6.56
C THR A 61 7.54 -2.38 5.11
N VAL A 62 7.45 -1.42 4.19
CA VAL A 62 7.66 -1.63 2.75
C VAL A 62 8.40 -0.44 2.15
N ARG A 63 9.17 -0.63 1.08
CA ARG A 63 9.81 0.50 0.36
C ARG A 63 8.88 1.06 -0.68
N ARG A 64 8.76 2.39 -0.72
CA ARG A 64 8.17 3.08 -1.87
C ARG A 64 9.06 2.94 -3.10
N TRP A 65 8.48 3.00 -4.28
CA TRP A 65 9.20 3.13 -5.54
C TRP A 65 9.24 4.59 -5.97
N SER A 66 10.44 5.11 -6.27
CA SER A 66 10.57 6.43 -6.88
C SER A 66 10.47 6.29 -8.39
N TRP A 67 9.31 6.64 -8.95
CA TRP A 67 9.10 6.67 -10.40
C TRP A 67 10.05 7.64 -11.12
N VAL A 68 10.30 8.82 -10.53
CA VAL A 68 11.21 9.83 -11.09
C VAL A 68 12.66 9.35 -11.16
N ARG A 69 13.11 8.61 -10.14
CA ARG A 69 14.51 8.15 -10.02
C ARG A 69 14.69 6.70 -10.46
N HIS A 70 13.60 6.02 -10.82
CA HIS A 70 13.54 4.62 -11.20
C HIS A 70 14.31 3.69 -10.23
N ARG A 71 14.13 3.90 -8.92
CA ARG A 71 14.83 3.16 -7.86
C ARG A 71 13.99 3.08 -6.57
N PRO A 72 14.34 2.18 -5.61
CA PRO A 72 13.72 2.17 -4.30
C PRO A 72 13.85 3.53 -3.62
N GLY A 73 12.73 4.02 -3.12
CA GLY A 73 12.55 5.24 -2.35
C GLY A 73 12.57 4.97 -0.84
N PRO A 74 12.07 5.93 -0.04
CA PRO A 74 12.02 5.79 1.41
C PRO A 74 11.12 4.62 1.85
N GLU A 75 11.39 4.13 3.05
CA GLU A 75 10.50 3.17 3.71
C GLU A 75 9.19 3.84 4.12
N LEU A 76 8.13 3.07 4.00
CA LEU A 76 6.79 3.38 4.48
C LEU A 76 6.48 2.40 5.60
N HIS A 77 6.14 2.95 6.76
CA HIS A 77 5.70 2.20 7.92
C HIS A 77 4.18 2.25 8.00
N VAL A 78 3.57 1.08 8.24
CA VAL A 78 2.12 0.91 8.32
C VAL A 78 1.82 0.29 9.68
N ALA A 79 1.35 1.12 10.60
CA ALA A 79 0.93 0.66 11.93
C ALA A 79 -0.38 -0.14 11.82
N PRO A 80 -0.63 -1.09 12.74
CA PRO A 80 -1.95 -1.69 12.88
C PRO A 80 -2.99 -0.61 13.20
N ALA A 81 -4.19 -0.72 12.64
CA ALA A 81 -5.29 0.15 13.04
C ALA A 81 -5.67 -0.15 14.51
N PRO A 82 -5.91 0.88 15.35
CA PRO A 82 -6.44 0.66 16.69
C PRO A 82 -7.81 -0.04 16.59
N LEU A 83 -8.01 -1.11 17.37
CA LEU A 83 -9.29 -1.81 17.52
C LEU A 83 -10.34 -0.92 18.19
#